data_AF-A0A971G9Y6-F1
#
_entry.id   AF-A0A971G9Y6-F1
#
_cell.length_a   1.000
_cell.length_b   1.000
_cell.length_c   1.000
_cell.angle_alpha   90.00
_cell.angle_beta   90.00
_cell.angle_gamma   90.00
#
_symmetry.space_group_name_H-M   'P 1'
#
loop_
_entity.id
_entity.type
_entity.pdbx_description
1 polymer ?
#
loop_
_entity_poly.entity_id
_entity_poly.type
_entity_poly.pdbx_seq_one_letter_code
_entity_poly.pdbx_strand_id
1 'polypeptide(L)'
;MKKRTSKIIRFASSLKVAIALLILIAAYIVIGTLLPQHSAQSFYLERYTKTGPLILALSLDKAYSSPLFVTLLILFSVNLTLCTITTLKGQMRQLKASFFPAVSKSEFVIEGVDEAAALSYCKQKRFKIEQQDGEIRAGKMRYGVLGAAITHVGIIILFLGGAIGTMSSSEEMVTLLPGNQHRFEDQGFTLTLDDFSMTFEESGAVKQYISSVTVFDDDGTRRSDKLWVNKPFHHKGLGFYQANFGWTSNLR
;
A
#
# COMPACT_ATOMS: atom_id res chain seq x y z
N MET A 1 -16.98 -17.64 -27.14
CA MET A 1 -17.27 -17.59 -25.69
C MET A 1 -18.64 -16.93 -25.46
N LYS A 2 -19.54 -17.63 -24.77
CA LYS A 2 -21.01 -17.42 -24.70
C LYS A 2 -21.43 -16.02 -24.17
N LYS A 3 -22.44 -15.42 -24.81
CA LYS A 3 -23.01 -14.06 -24.60
C LYS A 3 -23.38 -13.63 -23.17
N ARG A 4 -23.44 -14.52 -22.17
CA ARG A 4 -23.77 -14.18 -20.76
C ARG A 4 -22.55 -13.75 -19.95
N THR A 5 -21.40 -14.40 -20.15
CA THR A 5 -20.15 -14.09 -19.44
C THR A 5 -19.66 -12.67 -19.74
N SER A 6 -20.02 -12.11 -20.90
CA SER A 6 -19.64 -10.74 -21.27
C SER A 6 -20.35 -9.65 -20.46
N LYS A 7 -21.58 -9.85 -19.97
CA LYS A 7 -22.32 -8.80 -19.26
C LYS A 7 -21.76 -8.56 -17.86
N ILE A 8 -21.51 -9.64 -17.10
CA ILE A 8 -20.95 -9.56 -15.74
C ILE A 8 -19.53 -9.00 -15.81
N ILE A 9 -18.69 -9.52 -16.70
CA ILE A 9 -17.32 -9.00 -16.88
C ILE A 9 -17.36 -7.52 -17.28
N ARG A 10 -18.24 -7.10 -18.21
CA ARG A 10 -18.33 -5.69 -18.63
C ARG A 10 -18.82 -4.77 -17.52
N PHE A 11 -19.70 -5.25 -16.65
CA PHE A 11 -20.12 -4.50 -15.45
C PHE A 11 -18.98 -4.41 -14.43
N ALA A 12 -18.37 -5.55 -14.11
CA ALA A 12 -17.26 -5.67 -13.17
C ALA A 12 -15.98 -4.99 -13.64
N SER A 13 -15.81 -4.75 -14.95
CA SER A 13 -14.70 -3.99 -15.56
C SER A 13 -15.10 -2.56 -15.93
N SER A 14 -16.16 -2.00 -15.31
CA SER A 14 -16.61 -0.65 -15.61
C SER A 14 -15.96 0.39 -14.69
N LEU A 15 -15.69 1.58 -15.24
CA LEU A 15 -15.18 2.72 -14.47
C LEU A 15 -16.15 3.17 -13.38
N LYS A 16 -17.47 3.03 -13.61
CA LYS A 16 -18.51 3.38 -12.63
C LYS A 16 -18.40 2.52 -11.37
N VAL A 17 -18.20 1.22 -11.54
CA VAL A 17 -17.98 0.29 -10.41
C VAL A 17 -16.66 0.61 -9.70
N ALA A 18 -15.59 0.93 -10.43
CA ALA A 18 -14.31 1.33 -9.85
C ALA A 18 -14.46 2.57 -8.95
N ILE A 19 -15.11 3.62 -9.44
CA ILE A 19 -15.35 4.87 -8.70
C ILE A 19 -16.21 4.61 -7.46
N ALA A 20 -17.29 3.81 -7.60
CA ALA A 20 -18.15 3.48 -6.47
C ALA A 20 -17.38 2.71 -5.37
N LEU A 21 -16.56 1.72 -5.74
CA LEU A 21 -15.71 0.99 -4.80
C LEU A 21 -14.70 1.92 -4.11
N LEU A 22 -14.07 2.82 -4.86
CA LEU A 22 -13.11 3.78 -4.31
C LEU A 22 -13.78 4.71 -3.28
N ILE A 23 -14.99 5.21 -3.56
CA ILE A 23 -15.76 6.04 -2.61
C ILE A 23 -16.09 5.25 -1.34
N LEU A 24 -16.52 4.00 -1.47
CA LEU A 24 -16.83 3.14 -0.32
C LEU A 24 -15.59 2.87 0.54
N ILE A 25 -14.45 2.55 -0.10
CA ILE A 25 -13.17 2.35 0.58
C ILE A 25 -12.75 3.64 1.31
N ALA A 26 -12.81 4.79 0.64
CA ALA A 26 -12.46 6.08 1.22
C ALA A 26 -13.35 6.42 2.43
N ALA A 27 -14.67 6.23 2.32
CA ALA A 27 -15.60 6.44 3.43
C ALA A 27 -15.27 5.52 4.62
N TYR A 28 -14.95 4.25 4.34
CA TYR A 28 -14.56 3.30 5.38
C TYR A 28 -13.26 3.70 6.09
N ILE A 29 -12.24 4.16 5.35
CA ILE A 29 -10.97 4.66 5.90
C ILE A 29 -11.21 5.88 6.79
N VAL A 30 -12.03 6.83 6.35
CA VAL A 30 -12.36 8.03 7.14
C VAL A 30 -13.01 7.63 8.46
N ILE A 31 -14.01 6.73 8.43
CA ILE A 31 -14.67 6.25 9.65
C ILE A 31 -13.68 5.53 10.57
N GLY A 32 -12.86 4.62 10.01
CA GLY A 32 -11.86 3.88 10.77
C GLY A 32 -10.79 4.78 11.42
N THR A 33 -10.42 5.88 10.76
CA THR A 33 -9.46 6.85 11.30
C THR A 33 -10.05 7.67 12.45
N LEU A 34 -11.34 7.96 12.42
CA LEU A 34 -12.02 8.75 13.46
C LEU A 34 -12.33 7.94 14.72
N LEU A 35 -12.38 6.62 14.62
CA LEU A 35 -12.66 5.74 15.74
C LEU A 35 -11.36 5.27 16.40
N PRO A 36 -11.26 5.30 17.75
CA PRO A 36 -10.19 4.61 18.46
C PRO A 36 -10.09 3.18 17.95
N GLN A 37 -8.89 2.70 17.62
CA GLN A 37 -8.66 1.34 17.12
C GLN A 37 -8.19 0.43 18.26
N HIS A 38 -8.47 -0.87 18.15
CA HIS A 38 -8.00 -1.92 19.08
C HIS A 38 -8.37 -1.68 20.57
N SER A 39 -9.40 -0.88 20.84
CA SER A 39 -9.87 -0.66 22.22
C SER A 39 -10.73 -1.84 22.69
N ALA A 40 -10.92 -1.96 24.01
CA ALA A 40 -11.79 -2.98 24.56
C ALA A 40 -13.22 -2.87 24.03
N GLN A 41 -13.94 -3.98 23.87
CA GLN A 41 -15.33 -3.94 23.38
C GLN A 41 -16.25 -3.10 24.27
N SER A 42 -16.05 -3.16 25.60
CA SER A 42 -16.79 -2.35 26.58
C SER A 42 -16.64 -0.86 26.32
N PHE A 43 -15.45 -0.39 25.94
CA PHE A 43 -15.21 1.01 25.61
C PHE A 43 -16.16 1.50 24.52
N TYR A 44 -16.38 0.71 23.45
CA TYR A 44 -17.29 1.13 22.38
C TYR A 44 -18.76 1.09 22.81
N LEU A 45 -19.16 0.11 23.60
CA LEU A 45 -20.54 0.00 24.09
C LEU A 45 -20.90 1.11 25.08
N GLU A 46 -19.95 1.50 25.94
CA GLU A 46 -20.13 2.57 26.92
C GLU A 46 -20.04 3.96 26.28
N ARG A 47 -19.04 4.19 25.41
CA ARG A 47 -18.79 5.49 24.79
C ARG A 47 -19.79 5.82 23.67
N TYR A 48 -20.19 4.80 22.91
CA TYR A 48 -21.09 4.90 21.77
C TYR A 48 -22.35 4.08 22.03
N THR A 49 -23.15 4.46 23.02
CA THR A 49 -24.32 3.68 23.47
C THR A 49 -25.31 3.30 22.35
N LYS A 50 -25.49 4.13 21.31
CA LYS A 50 -26.39 3.84 20.18
C LYS A 50 -25.70 3.11 19.02
N THR A 51 -24.46 3.46 18.71
CA THR A 51 -23.75 2.99 17.50
C THR A 51 -22.68 1.93 17.79
N GLY A 52 -22.33 1.70 19.06
CA GLY A 52 -21.32 0.75 19.52
C GLY A 52 -21.55 -0.67 19.02
N PRO A 53 -22.77 -1.23 19.13
CA PRO A 53 -23.07 -2.55 18.56
C PRO A 53 -22.83 -2.62 17.05
N LEU A 54 -23.16 -1.54 16.30
CA LEU A 54 -22.92 -1.48 14.86
C LEU A 54 -21.43 -1.35 14.52
N ILE A 55 -20.68 -0.57 15.31
CA ILE A 55 -19.23 -0.42 15.19
C ILE A 55 -18.56 -1.79 15.30
N LEU A 56 -18.92 -2.57 16.33
CA LEU A 56 -18.38 -3.91 16.55
C LEU A 56 -18.86 -4.91 15.48
N ALA A 57 -20.15 -4.84 15.09
CA ALA A 57 -20.70 -5.73 14.06
C ALA A 57 -20.03 -5.54 12.69
N LEU A 58 -19.67 -4.31 12.35
CA LEU A 58 -18.92 -3.98 11.13
C LEU A 58 -17.40 -4.12 11.30
N SER A 59 -16.92 -4.49 12.49
CA SER A 59 -15.50 -4.55 12.83
C SER A 59 -14.75 -3.24 12.54
N LEU A 60 -15.39 -2.11 12.84
CA LEU A 60 -14.83 -0.76 12.69
C LEU A 60 -13.81 -0.42 13.80
N ASP A 61 -13.79 -1.18 14.89
CA ASP A 61 -12.76 -1.17 15.94
C ASP A 61 -11.40 -1.68 15.45
N LYS A 62 -11.41 -2.47 14.36
CA LYS A 62 -10.25 -2.98 13.64
C LYS A 62 -10.42 -2.78 12.14
N ALA A 63 -10.67 -1.52 11.76
CA ALA A 63 -11.12 -1.15 10.43
C ALA A 63 -10.24 -1.71 9.30
N TYR A 64 -8.91 -1.64 9.45
CA TYR A 64 -7.95 -2.02 8.40
C TYR A 64 -7.78 -3.53 8.21
N SER A 65 -8.18 -4.35 9.19
CA SER A 65 -8.20 -5.82 9.11
C SER A 65 -9.61 -6.37 9.06
N SER A 66 -10.63 -5.51 8.93
CA SER A 66 -12.02 -5.92 8.95
C SER A 66 -12.36 -6.75 7.70
N PRO A 67 -13.18 -7.82 7.84
CA PRO A 67 -13.61 -8.61 6.69
C PRO A 67 -14.30 -7.77 5.60
N LEU A 68 -15.03 -6.73 6.00
CA LEU A 68 -15.71 -5.82 5.07
C LEU A 68 -14.70 -5.00 4.27
N PHE A 69 -13.70 -4.40 4.94
CA PHE A 69 -12.66 -3.61 4.28
C PHE A 69 -11.83 -4.48 3.32
N VAL A 70 -11.43 -5.67 3.77
CA VAL A 70 -10.70 -6.63 2.93
C VAL A 70 -11.54 -7.06 1.72
N THR A 71 -12.84 -7.29 1.91
CA THR A 71 -13.75 -7.61 0.80
C THR A 71 -13.82 -6.47 -0.22
N LEU A 72 -13.91 -5.21 0.23
CA LEU A 72 -13.90 -4.05 -0.67
C LEU A 72 -12.58 -3.97 -1.47
N LEU A 73 -11.43 -4.20 -0.83
CA LEU A 73 -10.14 -4.23 -1.50
C LEU A 73 -10.03 -5.37 -2.52
N ILE A 74 -10.56 -6.57 -2.21
CA ILE A 74 -10.61 -7.70 -3.14
C ILE A 74 -11.48 -7.35 -4.35
N LEU A 75 -12.68 -6.81 -4.14
CA LEU A 75 -13.58 -6.40 -5.22
C LEU A 75 -12.94 -5.34 -6.12
N PHE A 76 -12.26 -4.36 -5.52
CA PHE A 76 -11.54 -3.33 -6.25
C PHE A 76 -10.35 -3.91 -7.04
N SER A 77 -9.61 -4.84 -6.44
CA SER A 77 -8.50 -5.55 -7.10
C SER A 77 -8.96 -6.36 -8.31
N VAL A 78 -10.10 -7.06 -8.19
CA VAL A 78 -10.73 -7.79 -9.29
C VAL A 78 -11.17 -6.82 -10.39
N ASN A 79 -11.81 -5.69 -10.04
CA ASN A 79 -12.20 -4.66 -11.00
C ASN A 79 -10.99 -4.13 -11.78
N LEU A 80 -9.92 -3.71 -11.10
CA LEU A 80 -8.69 -3.22 -11.73
C LEU A 80 -8.07 -4.27 -12.65
N THR A 81 -8.02 -5.52 -12.21
CA THR A 81 -7.47 -6.63 -12.99
C THR A 81 -8.27 -6.85 -14.28
N LEU A 82 -9.60 -6.88 -14.19
CA LEU A 82 -10.47 -7.04 -15.37
C LEU A 82 -10.38 -5.83 -16.32
N CYS A 83 -10.33 -4.61 -15.78
CA CYS A 83 -10.09 -3.40 -16.56
C CYS A 83 -8.76 -3.52 -17.34
N THR A 84 -7.67 -3.89 -16.67
CA THR A 84 -6.36 -4.07 -17.30
C THR A 84 -6.40 -5.13 -18.39
N ILE A 85 -6.94 -6.33 -18.12
CA ILE A 85 -6.99 -7.43 -19.11
C ILE A 85 -7.79 -7.02 -20.36
N THR A 86 -8.92 -6.33 -20.17
CA THR A 86 -9.78 -5.94 -21.29
C THR A 86 -9.17 -4.83 -22.15
N THR A 87 -8.40 -3.91 -21.57
CA THR A 87 -7.74 -2.83 -22.32
C THR A 87 -6.38 -3.22 -22.87
N LEU A 88 -5.69 -4.20 -22.27
CA LEU A 88 -4.29 -4.53 -22.60
C LEU A 88 -4.11 -4.91 -24.07
N LYS A 89 -5.03 -5.69 -24.65
CA LYS A 89 -4.94 -6.06 -26.08
C LYS A 89 -4.97 -4.83 -26.98
N GLY A 90 -5.81 -3.85 -26.66
CA GLY A 90 -5.89 -2.58 -27.39
C GLY A 90 -4.61 -1.76 -27.22
N GLN A 91 -4.12 -1.65 -25.99
CA GLN A 91 -2.87 -0.95 -25.68
C GLN A 91 -1.67 -1.56 -26.41
N MET A 92 -1.54 -2.89 -26.40
CA MET A 92 -0.49 -3.61 -27.13
C MET A 92 -0.57 -3.41 -28.65
N ARG A 93 -1.79 -3.27 -29.21
CA ARG A 93 -1.96 -2.92 -30.62
C ARG A 93 -1.46 -1.51 -30.90
N GLN A 94 -1.71 -0.55 -30.00
CA GLN A 94 -1.30 0.84 -30.15
C GLN A 94 0.21 1.08 -29.97
N LEU A 95 0.92 0.14 -29.34
CA LEU A 95 2.39 0.16 -29.27
C LEU A 95 3.05 -0.25 -30.58
N LYS A 96 2.34 -0.96 -31.46
CA LYS A 96 2.90 -1.35 -32.76
C LYS A 96 3.27 -0.10 -33.53
N ALA A 97 4.45 -0.15 -34.12
CA ALA A 97 4.97 0.95 -34.91
C ALA A 97 4.08 1.35 -36.10
N SER A 98 3.29 0.42 -36.63
CA SER A 98 2.34 0.65 -37.72
C SER A 98 0.98 1.18 -37.26
N PHE A 99 0.80 1.42 -35.96
CA PHE A 99 -0.44 1.97 -35.45
C PHE A 99 -0.43 3.50 -35.55
N PHE A 100 -1.29 4.02 -36.42
CA PHE A 100 -1.61 5.43 -36.52
C PHE A 100 -3.07 5.66 -36.10
N PRO A 101 -3.34 6.64 -35.22
CA PRO A 101 -4.70 6.99 -34.85
C PRO A 101 -5.39 7.61 -36.06
N ALA A 102 -6.69 7.39 -36.21
CA ALA A 102 -7.47 8.10 -37.21
C ALA A 102 -7.49 9.58 -36.81
N VAL A 103 -6.93 10.45 -37.64
CA VAL A 103 -6.97 11.90 -37.45
C VAL A 103 -8.08 12.45 -38.34
N SER A 104 -8.93 13.32 -37.79
CA SER A 104 -9.89 14.04 -38.61
C SER A 104 -9.11 14.95 -39.57
N LYS A 105 -9.35 14.80 -40.89
CA LYS A 105 -8.63 15.57 -41.93
C LYS A 105 -8.86 17.08 -41.84
N SER A 106 -9.80 17.56 -41.03
CA SER A 106 -10.14 18.97 -40.89
C SER A 106 -9.66 19.64 -39.61
N GLU A 107 -9.17 18.88 -38.62
CA GLU A 107 -9.00 19.42 -37.26
C GLU A 107 -7.63 20.12 -37.07
N PHE A 108 -6.61 19.75 -37.85
CA PHE A 108 -5.25 20.31 -37.77
C PHE A 108 -4.53 20.28 -39.13
N VAL A 109 -5.03 21.05 -40.11
CA VAL A 109 -4.38 21.18 -41.43
C VAL A 109 -3.43 22.37 -41.44
N ILE A 110 -2.18 22.13 -41.80
CA ILE A 110 -1.20 23.17 -42.09
C ILE A 110 -0.92 23.12 -43.58
N GLU A 111 -1.29 24.18 -44.30
CA GLU A 111 -1.06 24.30 -45.74
C GLU A 111 0.36 24.80 -46.03
N GLY A 112 0.87 24.53 -47.25
CA GLY A 112 2.17 25.05 -47.70
C GLY A 112 3.40 24.34 -47.11
N VAL A 113 3.24 23.14 -46.54
CA VAL A 113 4.36 22.35 -46.01
C VAL A 113 5.08 21.62 -47.15
N ASP A 114 6.39 21.84 -47.29
CA ASP A 114 7.23 21.03 -48.15
C ASP A 114 7.39 19.61 -47.58
N GLU A 115 6.99 18.62 -48.38
CA GLU A 115 7.03 17.20 -48.04
C GLU A 115 8.47 16.72 -47.76
N ALA A 116 9.46 17.23 -48.51
CA ALA A 116 10.86 16.84 -48.34
C ALA A 116 11.43 17.37 -47.02
N ALA A 117 11.14 18.63 -46.67
CA ALA A 117 11.49 19.22 -45.39
C ALA A 117 10.84 18.47 -44.21
N ALA A 118 9.54 18.12 -44.33
CA ALA A 118 8.82 17.37 -43.30
C ALA A 118 9.41 15.97 -43.06
N LEU A 119 9.75 15.24 -44.13
CA LEU A 119 10.44 13.95 -44.07
C LEU A 119 11.82 14.06 -43.40
N SER A 120 12.61 15.08 -43.77
CA SER A 120 13.93 15.33 -43.19
C SER A 120 13.84 15.59 -41.67
N TYR A 121 12.90 16.44 -41.26
CA TYR A 121 12.64 16.71 -39.85
C TYR A 121 12.23 15.44 -39.08
N CYS A 122 11.31 14.64 -39.65
CA CYS A 122 10.88 13.38 -39.05
C CYS A 122 12.04 12.40 -38.85
N LYS A 123 12.92 12.26 -39.86
CA LYS A 123 14.14 11.43 -39.76
C LYS A 123 15.10 11.95 -38.68
N GLN A 124 15.36 13.26 -38.65
CA GLN A 124 16.26 13.88 -37.66
C GLN A 124 15.77 13.66 -36.23
N LYS A 125 14.46 13.78 -35.99
CA LYS A 125 13.84 13.59 -34.67
C LYS A 125 13.51 12.12 -34.36
N ARG A 126 13.92 11.18 -35.22
CA ARG A 126 13.76 9.72 -35.06
C ARG A 126 12.30 9.29 -34.97
N PHE A 127 11.43 9.90 -35.78
CA PHE A 127 10.08 9.41 -35.99
C PHE A 127 10.12 8.12 -36.81
N LYS A 128 9.18 7.22 -36.53
CA LYS A 128 8.91 6.07 -37.40
C LYS A 128 7.97 6.52 -38.51
N ILE A 129 8.38 6.29 -39.76
CA ILE A 129 7.71 6.78 -40.95
C ILE A 129 7.13 5.58 -41.71
N GLU A 130 5.87 5.68 -42.12
CA GLU A 130 5.17 4.72 -42.97
C GLU A 130 4.56 5.50 -44.14
N GLN A 131 4.77 5.01 -45.37
CA GLN A 131 4.23 5.61 -46.59
C GLN A 131 3.24 4.61 -47.19
N GLN A 132 1.99 5.00 -47.32
CA GLN A 132 0.93 4.13 -47.86
C GLN A 132 -0.04 4.98 -48.68
N ASP A 133 -0.37 4.53 -49.91
CA ASP A 133 -1.36 5.16 -50.80
C ASP A 133 -1.18 6.67 -51.02
N GLY A 134 0.07 7.14 -51.13
CA GLY A 134 0.39 8.56 -51.31
C GLY A 134 0.28 9.41 -50.04
N GLU A 135 0.00 8.82 -48.87
CA GLU A 135 0.03 9.50 -47.57
C GLU A 135 1.31 9.13 -46.80
N ILE A 136 1.99 10.12 -46.22
CA ILE A 136 3.09 9.92 -45.27
C ILE A 136 2.57 10.02 -43.85
N ARG A 137 2.80 8.98 -43.04
CA ARG A 137 2.47 8.96 -41.62
C ARG A 137 3.74 8.85 -40.80
N ALA A 138 3.90 9.74 -39.83
CA ALA A 138 5.06 9.76 -38.94
C ALA A 138 4.62 9.76 -37.47
N GLY A 139 5.20 8.86 -36.67
CA GLY A 139 4.84 8.69 -35.26
C GLY A 139 6.07 8.36 -34.40
N LYS A 140 6.10 8.90 -33.19
CA LYS A 140 7.12 8.57 -32.17
C LYS A 140 6.57 7.53 -31.18
N MET A 141 7.48 6.86 -30.46
CA MET A 141 7.16 5.79 -29.49
C MET A 141 6.03 6.17 -28.53
N ARG A 142 5.14 5.22 -28.24
CA ARG A 142 3.90 5.44 -27.49
C ARG A 142 3.79 4.60 -26.21
N TYR A 143 4.88 4.48 -25.46
CA TYR A 143 4.88 3.71 -24.21
C TYR A 143 3.88 4.24 -23.17
N GLY A 144 3.52 5.52 -23.22
CA GLY A 144 2.51 6.12 -22.35
C GLY A 144 1.13 5.43 -22.40
N VAL A 145 0.82 4.71 -23.49
CA VAL A 145 -0.41 3.91 -23.61
C VAL A 145 -0.48 2.78 -22.56
N LEU A 146 0.66 2.30 -22.08
CA LEU A 146 0.74 1.30 -21.01
C LEU A 146 0.64 1.91 -19.60
N GLY A 147 0.66 3.23 -19.45
CA GLY A 147 0.71 3.90 -18.15
C GLY A 147 -0.36 3.38 -17.18
N ALA A 148 -1.62 3.33 -17.63
CA ALA A 148 -2.72 2.80 -16.82
C ALA A 148 -2.52 1.34 -16.38
N ALA A 149 -2.02 0.48 -17.28
CA ALA A 149 -1.76 -0.92 -16.96
C ALA A 149 -0.64 -1.07 -15.92
N ILE A 150 0.44 -0.29 -16.06
CA ILE A 150 1.55 -0.26 -15.10
C ILE A 150 1.07 0.21 -13.72
N THR A 151 0.29 1.30 -13.67
CA THR A 151 -0.27 1.81 -12.42
C THR A 151 -1.16 0.77 -11.74
N HIS A 152 -2.05 0.11 -12.49
CA HIS A 152 -2.91 -0.93 -11.93
C HIS A 152 -2.09 -2.09 -11.37
N VAL A 153 -1.10 -2.59 -12.12
CA VAL A 153 -0.21 -3.66 -11.64
C VAL A 153 0.52 -3.24 -10.37
N GLY A 154 1.03 -2.01 -10.30
CA GLY A 154 1.68 -1.47 -9.10
C GLY A 154 0.74 -1.46 -7.88
N ILE A 155 -0.51 -1.01 -8.06
CA ILE A 155 -1.52 -1.02 -7.00
C ILE A 155 -1.84 -2.45 -6.53
N ILE A 156 -1.99 -3.40 -7.47
CA ILE A 156 -2.24 -4.80 -7.13
C ILE A 156 -1.07 -5.40 -6.35
N ILE A 157 0.17 -5.12 -6.77
CA ILE A 157 1.37 -5.57 -6.04
C ILE A 157 1.39 -4.97 -4.63
N LEU A 158 1.07 -3.68 -4.49
CA LEU A 158 0.98 -3.03 -3.18
C LEU A 158 -0.04 -3.71 -2.28
N PHE A 159 -1.24 -4.00 -2.79
CA PHE A 159 -2.28 -4.70 -2.01
C PHE A 159 -1.89 -6.13 -1.64
N LEU A 160 -1.29 -6.89 -2.56
CA LEU A 160 -0.79 -8.24 -2.29
C LEU A 160 0.32 -8.21 -1.23
N GLY A 161 1.27 -7.27 -1.34
CA GLY A 161 2.33 -7.08 -0.37
C GLY A 161 1.78 -6.72 1.01
N GLY A 162 0.80 -5.82 1.08
CA GLY A 162 0.12 -5.47 2.34
C GLY A 162 -0.65 -6.64 2.95
N ALA A 163 -1.34 -7.44 2.12
CA ALA A 163 -2.06 -8.62 2.58
C ALA A 163 -1.11 -9.69 3.15
N ILE A 164 -0.02 -10.01 2.42
CA ILE A 164 1.01 -10.92 2.89
C ILE A 164 1.65 -10.38 4.18
N GLY A 165 2.01 -9.10 4.20
CA GLY A 165 2.59 -8.46 5.39
C GLY A 165 1.68 -8.57 6.61
N THR A 166 0.37 -8.34 6.45
CA THR A 166 -0.61 -8.46 7.55
C THR A 166 -0.80 -9.90 8.01
N MET A 167 -0.75 -10.87 7.09
CA MET A 167 -0.89 -12.30 7.42
C MET A 167 0.39 -12.92 8.03
N SER A 168 1.55 -12.35 7.72
CA SER A 168 2.86 -12.84 8.19
C SER A 168 3.42 -12.04 9.37
N SER A 169 2.88 -10.87 9.68
CA SER A 169 3.29 -10.07 10.83
C SER A 169 2.72 -10.64 12.12
N SER A 170 3.57 -10.75 13.14
CA SER A 170 3.17 -10.97 14.53
C SER A 170 3.72 -9.82 15.35
N GLU A 171 2.86 -9.16 16.10
CA GLU A 171 3.22 -8.05 16.98
C GLU A 171 2.78 -8.39 18.39
N GLU A 172 3.72 -8.33 19.33
CA GLU A 172 3.46 -8.52 20.75
C GLU A 172 3.96 -7.31 21.53
N MET A 173 3.11 -6.79 22.43
CA MET A 173 3.48 -5.71 23.33
C MET A 173 3.94 -6.31 24.66
N VAL A 174 5.24 -6.28 24.90
CA VAL A 174 5.83 -6.71 26.17
C VAL A 174 6.09 -5.47 27.03
N THR A 175 5.53 -5.46 28.25
CA THR A 175 5.81 -4.42 29.25
C THR A 175 6.84 -4.94 30.25
N LEU A 176 8.02 -4.33 30.27
CA LEU A 176 9.12 -4.66 31.19
C LEU A 176 9.44 -3.48 32.10
N LEU A 177 9.79 -3.79 33.34
CA LEU A 177 10.43 -2.89 34.28
C LEU A 177 11.94 -3.19 34.32
N PRO A 178 12.80 -2.21 34.64
CA PRO A 178 14.22 -2.48 34.87
C PRO A 178 14.42 -3.63 35.86
N GLY A 179 15.23 -4.62 35.49
CA GLY A 179 15.45 -5.87 36.22
C GLY A 179 14.50 -7.01 35.84
N ASN A 180 13.38 -6.74 35.17
CA ASN A 180 12.46 -7.79 34.70
C ASN A 180 12.93 -8.39 33.38
N GLN A 181 12.50 -9.63 33.17
CA GLN A 181 12.78 -10.40 31.97
C GLN A 181 11.49 -10.97 31.36
N HIS A 182 11.52 -11.20 30.05
CA HIS A 182 10.49 -11.89 29.30
C HIS A 182 11.11 -12.98 28.44
N ARG A 183 10.46 -14.13 28.40
CA ARG A 183 10.94 -15.34 27.72
C ARG A 183 10.18 -15.51 26.41
N PHE A 184 10.91 -15.56 25.30
CA PHE A 184 10.39 -15.86 23.97
C PHE A 184 10.59 -17.35 23.68
N GLU A 185 9.59 -18.17 24.01
CA GLU A 185 9.70 -19.63 23.91
C GLU A 185 9.89 -20.12 22.46
N ASP A 186 9.15 -19.54 21.51
CA ASP A 186 9.22 -19.93 20.10
C ASP A 186 10.60 -19.66 19.46
N GLN A 187 11.32 -18.65 19.96
CA GLN A 187 12.64 -18.26 19.45
C GLN A 187 13.81 -18.72 20.33
N GLY A 188 13.53 -19.25 21.52
CA GLY A 188 14.55 -19.82 22.42
C GLY A 188 15.48 -18.79 23.06
N PHE A 189 14.96 -17.64 23.49
CA PHE A 189 15.76 -16.65 24.22
C PHE A 189 14.99 -15.86 25.27
N THR A 190 15.71 -15.29 26.24
CA THR A 190 15.17 -14.42 27.29
C THR A 190 15.68 -13.01 27.09
N LEU A 191 14.77 -12.03 27.02
CA LEU A 191 15.09 -10.61 26.99
C LEU A 191 14.95 -10.02 28.40
N THR A 192 15.98 -9.34 28.88
CA THR A 192 15.98 -8.60 30.14
C THR A 192 16.09 -7.11 29.84
N LEU A 193 15.27 -6.29 30.50
CA LEU A 193 15.45 -4.85 30.53
C LEU A 193 16.40 -4.52 31.69
N ASP A 194 17.66 -4.19 31.40
CA ASP A 194 18.65 -3.90 32.43
C ASP A 194 18.40 -2.53 33.07
N ASP A 195 18.13 -1.52 32.24
CA ASP A 195 17.91 -0.15 32.68
C ASP A 195 17.10 0.66 31.66
N PHE A 196 16.41 1.69 32.14
CA PHE A 196 15.69 2.65 31.31
C PHE A 196 16.05 4.07 31.73
N SER A 197 16.50 4.89 30.77
CA SER A 197 16.93 6.26 31.02
C SER A 197 16.35 7.24 30.00
N MET A 198 16.18 8.48 30.46
CA MET A 198 15.73 9.60 29.64
C MET A 198 16.82 10.66 29.59
N THR A 199 17.06 11.20 28.40
CA THR A 199 17.91 12.38 28.22
C THR A 199 17.04 13.58 27.91
N PHE A 200 17.44 14.75 28.38
CA PHE A 200 16.69 15.99 28.25
C PHE A 200 17.53 17.03 27.52
N GLU A 201 16.86 17.92 26.81
CA GLU A 201 17.45 19.17 26.33
C GLU A 201 17.60 20.17 27.48
N GLU A 202 18.37 21.24 27.24
CA GLU A 202 18.49 22.36 28.20
C GLU A 202 17.14 23.03 28.49
N SER A 203 16.21 22.98 27.54
CA SER A 203 14.82 23.44 27.69
C SER A 203 13.97 22.60 28.63
N GLY A 204 14.48 21.43 29.09
CA GLY A 204 13.73 20.45 29.86
C GLY A 204 12.85 19.52 29.02
N ALA A 205 12.81 19.70 27.70
CA ALA A 205 12.13 18.77 26.79
C ALA A 205 12.88 17.43 26.74
N VAL A 206 12.15 16.31 26.63
CA VAL A 206 12.76 15.00 26.47
C VAL A 206 13.43 14.91 25.10
N LYS A 207 14.72 14.60 25.10
CA LYS A 207 15.53 14.42 23.89
C LYS A 207 15.51 12.98 23.38
N GLN A 208 15.63 12.01 24.28
CA GLN A 208 15.69 10.59 23.90
C GLN A 208 15.31 9.69 25.07
N TYR A 209 14.71 8.56 24.75
CA TYR A 209 14.47 7.45 25.67
C TYR A 209 15.39 6.28 25.30
N ILE A 210 16.08 5.71 26.27
CA ILE A 210 17.09 4.68 26.04
C ILE A 210 16.80 3.51 26.96
N SER A 211 16.57 2.34 26.36
CA SER A 211 16.48 1.06 27.05
C SER A 211 17.76 0.26 26.86
N SER A 212 18.42 -0.08 27.95
CA SER A 212 19.55 -1.02 27.95
C SER A 212 18.98 -2.43 28.14
N VAL A 213 19.27 -3.32 27.19
CA VAL A 213 18.71 -4.67 27.19
C VAL A 213 19.80 -5.73 27.08
N THR A 214 19.54 -6.87 27.70
CA THR A 214 20.38 -8.07 27.57
C THR A 214 19.52 -9.22 27.08
N VAL A 215 20.00 -9.91 26.05
CA VAL A 215 19.44 -11.18 25.58
C VAL A 215 20.33 -12.34 26.03
N PHE A 216 19.68 -13.40 26.49
CA PHE A 216 20.26 -14.70 26.79
C PHE A 216 19.61 -15.76 25.91
N ASP A 217 20.38 -16.30 24.97
CA ASP A 217 19.98 -17.42 24.12
C ASP A 217 20.13 -18.76 24.87
N ASP A 218 19.34 -19.76 24.49
CA ASP A 218 19.41 -21.12 25.08
C ASP A 218 20.74 -21.83 24.82
N ASP A 219 21.47 -21.41 23.79
CA ASP A 219 22.82 -21.89 23.49
C ASP A 219 23.88 -21.30 24.45
N GLY A 220 23.47 -20.46 25.40
CA GLY A 220 24.32 -19.79 26.38
C GLY A 220 24.90 -18.46 25.89
N THR A 221 24.59 -18.03 24.66
CA THR A 221 25.05 -16.74 24.15
C THR A 221 24.37 -15.60 24.89
N ARG A 222 25.18 -14.67 25.41
CA ARG A 222 24.71 -13.43 26.03
C ARG A 222 25.10 -12.23 25.18
N ARG A 223 24.15 -11.35 24.89
CA ARG A 223 24.40 -10.08 24.21
C ARG A 223 23.68 -8.93 24.90
N SER A 224 24.41 -7.86 25.21
CA SER A 224 23.83 -6.62 25.70
C SER A 224 23.89 -5.54 24.62
N ASP A 225 22.82 -4.76 24.49
CA ASP A 225 22.73 -3.66 23.53
C ASP A 225 21.81 -2.56 24.07
N LYS A 226 21.75 -1.42 23.38
CA LYS A 226 20.83 -0.32 23.68
C LYS A 226 19.89 -0.09 22.51
N LEU A 227 18.61 0.06 22.81
CA LEU A 227 17.59 0.49 21.85
C LEU A 227 17.02 1.85 22.26
N TRP A 228 16.66 2.66 21.27
CA TRP A 228 16.04 3.97 21.47
C TRP A 228 15.15 4.32 20.27
N VAL A 229 14.44 5.45 20.34
CA VAL A 229 13.52 5.86 19.27
C VAL A 229 14.27 5.96 17.93
N ASN A 230 13.75 5.29 16.89
CA ASN A 230 14.36 5.13 15.56
C ASN A 230 15.66 4.29 15.49
N LYS A 231 16.05 3.62 16.58
CA LYS A 231 17.10 2.59 16.55
C LYS A 231 16.64 1.31 17.24
N PRO A 232 15.90 0.44 16.52
CA PRO A 232 15.45 -0.84 17.06
C PRO A 232 16.60 -1.81 17.29
N PHE A 233 16.40 -2.71 18.25
CA PHE A 233 17.27 -3.84 18.48
C PHE A 233 16.71 -5.08 17.76
N HIS A 234 17.56 -5.86 17.12
CA HIS A 234 17.12 -7.04 16.37
C HIS A 234 17.83 -8.30 16.88
N HIS A 235 17.04 -9.35 17.11
CA HIS A 235 17.54 -10.63 17.58
C HIS A 235 16.65 -11.79 17.11
N LYS A 236 17.25 -12.87 16.59
CA LYS A 236 16.56 -14.09 16.10
C LYS A 236 15.34 -13.82 15.20
N GLY A 237 15.42 -12.80 14.34
CA GLY A 237 14.35 -12.42 13.41
C GLY A 237 13.25 -11.53 14.01
N LEU A 238 13.31 -11.22 15.30
CA LEU A 238 12.43 -10.26 15.97
C LEU A 238 13.06 -8.87 16.02
N GLY A 239 12.24 -7.84 15.78
CA GLY A 239 12.61 -6.43 15.94
C GLY A 239 11.95 -5.86 17.20
N PHE A 240 12.77 -5.32 18.08
CA PHE A 240 12.36 -4.71 19.34
C PHE A 240 12.33 -3.19 19.20
N TYR A 241 11.15 -2.62 19.34
CA TYR A 241 10.89 -1.20 19.23
C TYR A 241 10.39 -0.66 20.56
N GLN A 242 10.88 0.52 20.93
CA GLN A 242 10.33 1.20 22.09
C GLN A 242 9.00 1.86 21.71
N ALA A 243 7.90 1.28 22.17
CA ALA A 243 6.55 1.74 21.85
C ALA A 243 6.00 2.77 22.84
N ASN A 244 6.25 2.58 24.14
CA ASN A 244 5.73 3.47 25.19
C ASN A 244 6.66 3.47 26.42
N PHE A 245 6.45 4.43 27.31
CA PHE A 245 7.04 4.48 28.65
C PHE A 245 5.98 4.97 29.63
N GLY A 246 6.16 4.68 30.92
CA GLY A 246 5.22 5.11 31.93
C GLY A 246 5.69 4.75 33.32
N TRP A 247 4.98 5.31 34.29
CA TRP A 247 5.17 4.99 35.69
C TRP A 247 4.33 3.75 36.02
N THR A 248 4.95 2.73 36.60
CA THR A 248 4.19 1.73 37.34
C THR A 248 3.88 2.33 38.72
N SER A 249 2.62 2.69 38.96
CA SER A 249 2.19 3.23 40.26
C SER A 249 1.74 2.14 41.24
N ASN A 250 1.68 0.88 40.80
CA ASN A 250 1.32 -0.25 41.65
C ASN A 250 2.57 -1.06 42.02
N LEU A 251 3.14 -0.72 43.17
CA LEU A 251 3.88 -1.67 43.99
C LEU A 251 2.83 -2.36 44.88
N ARG A 252 2.46 -3.60 44.55
CA ARG A 252 1.82 -4.51 45.49
C ARG A 252 2.85 -5.47 46.04
#